data_AF-A0A0F8TL85-F1
#
_entry.id   AF-A0A0F8TL85-F1
#
_cell.length_a   1.000
_cell.length_b   1.000
_cell.length_c   1.000
_cell.angle_alpha   90.00
_cell.angle_beta   90.00
_cell.angle_gamma   90.00
#
_symmetry.space_group_name_H-M   'P 1'
#
loop_
_entity.id
_entity.type
_entity.pdbx_description
1 polymer ?
#
loop_
_entity_poly.entity_id
_entity_poly.type
_entity_poly.pdbx_seq_one_letter_code
_entity_poly.pdbx_strand_id
1 'polypeptide(L)'
;MNVREPEITSVTDLTDKELTQQWKIIDWKRVKEVVNNLQSRIASAAKSGNWKTVNKLSRLLTRSFYAKLLSIRKVTTNKGSRTPGIDGIIWSSSADKMRAALQLTNKGYRAKPLTRKYIRKKSGKLRPLSIP
;
A
#
# COMPACT_ATOMS: atom_id res chain seq x y z
N MET A 1 2.32 18.30 19.31
CA MET A 1 1.07 18.32 18.53
C MET A 1 0.64 16.89 18.24
N ASN A 2 -0.25 16.35 19.08
CA ASN A 2 -0.93 15.08 18.82
C ASN A 2 -2.07 15.36 17.84
N VAL A 3 -1.83 15.11 16.55
CA VAL A 3 -2.92 15.03 15.59
C VAL A 3 -3.63 13.71 15.85
N ARG A 4 -4.78 13.75 16.53
CA ARG A 4 -5.66 12.59 16.69
C ARG A 4 -5.97 12.03 15.31
N GLU A 5 -5.54 10.80 15.04
CA GLU A 5 -6.05 10.05 13.90
C GLU A 5 -7.57 9.91 14.10
N PRO A 6 -8.41 10.21 13.09
CA PRO A 6 -9.85 10.05 13.23
C PRO A 6 -10.18 8.58 13.52
N GLU A 7 -10.96 8.33 14.56
CA GLU A 7 -11.51 7.01 14.83
C GLU A 7 -12.32 6.57 13.60
N ILE A 8 -11.93 5.43 13.04
CA ILE A 8 -12.52 4.86 11.82
C ILE A 8 -13.93 4.38 12.18
N THR A 9 -14.90 5.29 12.09
CA THR A 9 -16.29 4.95 11.86
C THR A 9 -16.40 4.30 10.47
N SER A 10 -17.23 3.27 10.39
CA SER A 10 -17.21 2.21 9.39
C SER A 10 -17.05 2.68 7.94
N VAL A 11 -16.03 2.15 7.24
CA VAL A 11 -15.76 2.37 5.80
C VAL A 11 -16.97 1.99 4.91
N THR A 12 -18.00 1.35 5.47
CA THR A 12 -19.25 0.96 4.80
C THR A 12 -20.19 2.12 4.50
N ASP A 13 -20.01 3.28 5.13
CA ASP A 13 -21.01 4.36 5.08
C ASP A 13 -20.66 5.46 4.07
N LEU A 14 -19.47 5.40 3.46
CA LEU A 14 -19.02 6.34 2.42
C LEU A 14 -19.46 5.89 1.03
N THR A 15 -20.09 6.81 0.30
CA THR A 15 -20.51 6.57 -1.09
C THR A 15 -19.29 6.49 -2.02
N ASP A 16 -19.44 5.76 -3.13
CA ASP A 16 -18.39 5.68 -4.17
C ASP A 16 -17.99 7.05 -4.72
N LYS A 17 -18.93 8.00 -4.75
CA LYS A 17 -18.70 9.38 -5.19
C LYS A 17 -17.75 10.11 -4.23
N GLU A 18 -17.96 9.98 -2.93
CA GLU A 18 -17.11 10.58 -1.90
C GLU A 18 -15.71 9.97 -1.92
N LEU A 19 -15.61 8.64 -1.96
CA LEU A 19 -14.31 7.94 -2.02
C LEU A 19 -13.53 8.32 -3.29
N THR A 20 -14.23 8.45 -4.41
CA THR A 20 -13.64 8.94 -5.67
C THR A 20 -13.11 10.35 -5.52
N GLN A 21 -13.88 11.25 -4.92
CA GLN A 21 -13.47 12.64 -4.71
C GLN A 21 -12.25 12.70 -3.78
N GLN A 22 -12.29 11.98 -2.66
CA GLN A 22 -11.16 11.94 -1.71
C GLN A 22 -9.88 11.44 -2.38
N TRP A 23 -9.94 10.41 -3.23
CA TRP A 23 -8.75 9.92 -3.95
C TRP A 23 -8.19 10.94 -4.93
N LYS A 24 -9.07 11.67 -5.63
CA LYS A 24 -8.67 12.65 -6.66
C LYS A 24 -7.99 13.88 -6.06
N ILE A 25 -8.40 14.32 -4.88
CA ILE A 25 -7.85 15.51 -4.21
C ILE A 25 -6.57 15.25 -3.40
N ILE A 26 -6.07 14.01 -3.35
CA ILE A 26 -4.87 13.67 -2.59
C ILE A 26 -3.67 14.47 -3.11
N ASP A 27 -3.05 15.24 -2.22
CA ASP A 27 -1.72 15.81 -2.47
C ASP A 27 -0.65 14.71 -2.38
N TRP A 28 -0.33 14.16 -3.53
CA TRP A 28 0.67 13.11 -3.66
C TRP A 28 2.10 13.56 -3.39
N LYS A 29 2.40 14.86 -3.51
CA LYS A 29 3.72 15.39 -3.14
C LYS A 29 3.86 15.30 -1.62
N ARG A 30 2.85 15.78 -0.88
CA ARG A 30 2.82 15.69 0.57
C ARG A 30 2.87 14.25 1.08
N VAL A 31 2.10 13.34 0.49
CA VAL A 31 2.13 11.90 0.84
C VAL A 31 3.54 11.33 0.74
N LYS A 32 4.24 11.60 -0.38
CA LYS A 32 5.62 11.13 -0.59
C LYS A 32 6.58 11.74 0.41
N GLU A 33 6.50 13.04 0.68
CA GLU A 33 7.36 13.71 1.65
C GLU A 33 7.25 13.11 3.05
N VAL A 34 6.03 12.89 3.54
CA VAL A 34 5.83 12.31 4.89
C VAL A 34 6.40 10.90 4.98
N VAL A 35 6.17 10.07 3.96
CA VAL A 35 6.72 8.71 3.92
C VAL A 35 8.25 8.73 3.84
N ASN A 36 8.82 9.56 2.97
CA ASN A 36 10.27 9.70 2.82
C ASN A 36 10.92 10.16 4.13
N ASN A 37 10.32 11.11 4.84
CA ASN A 37 10.85 11.57 6.13
C ASN A 37 10.89 10.44 7.18
N LEU A 38 9.86 9.60 7.25
CA LEU A 38 9.87 8.42 8.13
C LEU A 38 10.94 7.40 7.70
N GLN A 39 11.07 7.14 6.39
CA GLN A 39 12.07 6.22 5.86
C GLN A 39 13.51 6.71 6.12
N SER A 40 13.78 8.00 5.93
CA SER A 40 15.08 8.60 6.24
C SER A 40 15.42 8.46 7.73
N ARG A 41 14.44 8.69 8.62
CA ARG A 41 14.66 8.49 10.08
C ARG A 41 14.94 7.04 10.43
N ILE A 42 14.28 6.08 9.76
CA ILE A 42 14.58 4.65 9.93
C ILE A 42 16.02 4.36 9.48
N ALA A 43 16.43 4.87 8.32
CA ALA A 43 17.77 4.67 7.79
C ALA A 43 18.85 5.28 8.72
N SER A 44 18.64 6.51 9.21
CA SER A 44 19.53 7.15 10.19
C SER A 44 19.62 6.36 11.48
N ALA A 45 18.50 5.90 12.04
CA ALA A 45 18.49 5.10 13.27
C ALA A 45 19.19 3.74 13.09
N ALA A 46 19.00 3.09 11.93
CA ALA A 46 19.69 1.85 11.59
C ALA A 46 21.20 2.06 11.46
N LYS A 47 21.63 3.15 10.80
CA LYS A 47 23.05 3.52 10.69
C LYS A 47 23.71 3.72 12.06
N SER A 48 22.98 4.27 13.03
CA SER A 48 23.44 4.45 14.41
C SER A 48 23.26 3.20 15.30
N GLY A 49 22.83 2.06 14.76
CA GLY A 49 22.62 0.82 15.53
C GLY A 49 21.44 0.86 16.52
N ASN A 50 20.56 1.86 16.44
CA ASN A 50 19.43 2.02 17.37
C ASN A 50 18.22 1.22 16.91
N TRP A 51 18.27 -0.09 17.10
CA TRP A 51 17.23 -1.03 16.67
C TRP A 51 15.88 -0.81 17.35
N LYS A 52 15.85 -0.33 18.60
CA LYS A 52 14.61 0.03 19.30
C LYS A 52 13.85 1.12 18.55
N THR A 53 14.57 2.15 18.08
CA THR A 53 13.99 3.25 17.30
C THR A 53 13.56 2.79 15.91
N VAL A 54 14.36 1.95 15.25
CA VAL A 54 13.98 1.32 13.96
C VAL A 54 12.65 0.60 14.09
N ASN A 55 12.51 -0.28 15.10
CA ASN A 55 11.28 -1.04 15.30
C ASN A 55 10.06 -0.14 15.56
N LYS A 56 10.23 0.91 16.37
CA LYS A 56 9.17 1.89 16.64
C LYS A 56 8.75 2.65 15.38
N LEU A 57 9.71 3.12 14.59
CA LEU A 57 9.44 3.87 13.35
C LEU A 57 8.87 2.99 12.24
N SER A 58 9.34 1.76 12.08
CA SER A 58 8.78 0.78 11.14
C SER A 58 7.33 0.43 11.49
N ARG A 59 7.03 0.26 12.78
CA ARG A 59 5.65 0.06 13.26
C ARG A 59 4.76 1.29 13.01
N LEU A 60 5.31 2.49 13.13
CA LEU A 60 4.59 3.73 12.80
C LEU A 60 4.33 3.81 11.28
N LEU A 61 5.35 3.53 10.47
CA LEU A 61 5.26 3.57 9.00
C LEU A 61 4.21 2.59 8.46
N THR A 62 4.21 1.35 8.94
CA THR A 62 3.24 0.31 8.50
C THR A 62 1.79 0.63 8.85
N ARG A 63 1.55 1.49 9.84
CA ARG A 63 0.22 1.92 10.28
C ARG A 63 -0.22 3.25 9.69
N SER A 64 0.72 4.06 9.20
CA SER A 64 0.47 5.39 8.64
C SER A 64 -0.48 5.35 7.45
N PHE A 65 -1.51 6.21 7.48
CA PHE A 65 -2.43 6.40 6.38
C PHE A 65 -1.73 6.78 5.06
N TYR A 66 -0.76 7.71 5.10
CA TYR A 66 0.01 8.12 3.91
C TYR A 66 0.84 6.98 3.31
N ALA A 67 1.40 6.11 4.16
CA ALA A 67 2.12 4.93 3.67
C ALA A 67 1.18 3.93 2.98
N LYS A 68 -0.03 3.74 3.51
CA LYS A 68 -1.08 2.91 2.87
C LYS A 68 -1.50 3.47 1.52
N LEU A 69 -1.82 4.77 1.45
CA LEU A 69 -2.14 5.46 0.20
C LEU A 69 -1.05 5.28 -0.87
N LEU A 70 0.21 5.51 -0.49
CA LEU A 70 1.33 5.38 -1.41
C LEU A 70 1.51 3.93 -1.90
N SER A 71 1.27 2.95 -1.02
CA SER A 71 1.35 1.53 -1.35
C SER A 71 0.28 1.13 -2.36
N ILE A 72 -0.99 1.52 -2.13
CA ILE A 72 -2.09 1.26 -3.06
C ILE A 72 -1.83 1.92 -4.42
N ARG A 73 -1.35 3.17 -4.43
CA ARG A 73 -0.99 3.85 -5.69
C ARG A 73 0.09 3.09 -6.44
N LYS A 74 1.15 2.65 -5.77
CA LYS A 74 2.23 1.86 -6.42
C LYS A 74 1.69 0.58 -7.05
N VAL A 75 0.92 -0.22 -6.30
CA VAL A 75 0.35 -1.48 -6.81
C VAL A 75 -0.57 -1.25 -8.01
N THR A 76 -1.43 -0.23 -7.94
CA THR A 76 -2.42 0.05 -8.99
C THR A 76 -1.88 0.77 -10.22
N THR A 77 -0.70 1.37 -10.14
CA THR A 77 -0.03 2.02 -11.29
C THR A 77 0.97 1.11 -11.99
N ASN A 78 1.30 -0.05 -11.41
CA ASN A 78 2.23 -0.99 -12.00
C ASN A 78 1.71 -1.60 -13.32
N LYS A 79 2.63 -2.03 -14.20
CA LYS A 79 2.29 -2.68 -15.48
C LYS A 79 1.38 -3.92 -15.32
N GLY A 80 1.53 -4.64 -14.20
CA GLY A 80 0.73 -5.81 -13.85
C GLY A 80 -0.57 -5.54 -13.09
N SER A 81 -0.94 -4.27 -12.86
CA SER A 81 -2.10 -3.88 -12.02
C SER A 81 -3.45 -4.43 -12.48
N ARG A 82 -3.58 -4.78 -13.77
CA ARG A 82 -4.78 -5.42 -14.34
C ARG A 82 -4.79 -6.94 -14.22
N THR A 83 -3.71 -7.54 -13.73
CA THR A 83 -3.67 -8.98 -13.45
C THR A 83 -4.21 -9.18 -12.04
N PRO A 84 -5.34 -9.89 -11.87
CA PRO A 84 -5.83 -10.18 -10.53
C PRO A 84 -4.82 -11.03 -9.78
N GLY A 85 -4.73 -10.80 -8.47
CA GLY A 85 -4.04 -11.71 -7.56
C GLY A 85 -4.88 -12.97 -7.35
N ILE A 86 -4.52 -13.72 -6.32
CA ILE A 86 -5.20 -14.99 -5.98
C ILE A 86 -6.60 -14.76 -5.39
N ASP A 87 -6.83 -13.57 -4.86
CA ASP A 87 -8.15 -13.11 -4.45
C ASP A 87 -9.09 -12.78 -5.63
N GLY A 88 -8.58 -12.71 -6.87
CA GLY A 88 -9.39 -12.33 -8.03
C GLY A 88 -9.72 -10.84 -8.11
N ILE A 89 -9.18 -10.01 -7.20
CA ILE A 89 -9.60 -8.61 -7.03
C ILE A 89 -8.73 -7.68 -7.88
N ILE A 90 -9.37 -6.69 -8.52
CA ILE A 90 -8.69 -5.61 -9.25
C ILE A 90 -9.20 -4.27 -8.76
N TRP A 91 -8.30 -3.40 -8.26
CA TRP A 91 -8.64 -2.03 -7.87
C TRP A 91 -8.56 -1.08 -9.06
N SER A 92 -9.63 -1.07 -9.86
CA SER A 92 -9.68 -0.29 -11.10
C SER A 92 -10.11 1.15 -10.88
N SER A 93 -11.15 1.37 -10.07
CA SER A 93 -11.74 2.70 -9.84
C SER A 93 -10.98 3.50 -8.77
N SER A 94 -11.25 4.81 -8.70
CA SER A 94 -10.69 5.66 -7.64
C SER A 94 -11.32 5.32 -6.28
N ALA A 95 -12.61 4.97 -6.26
CA ALA A 95 -13.30 4.51 -5.07
C ALA A 95 -12.68 3.22 -4.51
N ASP A 96 -12.40 2.22 -5.36
CA ASP A 96 -11.77 0.96 -4.95
C ASP A 96 -10.40 1.21 -4.31
N LYS A 97 -9.61 2.10 -4.90
CA LYS A 97 -8.29 2.48 -4.39
C LYS A 97 -8.36 3.13 -3.03
N MET A 98 -9.30 4.06 -2.85
CA MET A 98 -9.47 4.74 -1.56
C MET A 98 -9.99 3.77 -0.49
N ARG A 99 -11.01 2.97 -0.83
CA ARG A 99 -11.55 1.92 0.04
C ARG A 99 -10.46 0.95 0.47
N ALA A 100 -9.64 0.48 -0.47
CA ALA A 100 -8.51 -0.39 -0.18
C ALA A 100 -7.50 0.28 0.77
N ALA A 101 -7.19 1.57 0.59
CA ALA A 101 -6.28 2.28 1.48
C ALA A 101 -6.82 2.45 2.91
N LEU A 102 -8.13 2.66 3.06
CA LEU A 102 -8.81 2.75 4.36
C LEU A 102 -8.88 1.38 5.05
N GLN A 103 -9.15 0.31 4.30
CA GLN A 103 -9.28 -1.05 4.83
C GLN A 103 -7.92 -1.74 5.06
N LEU A 104 -6.84 -1.30 4.42
CA LEU A 104 -5.54 -1.94 4.52
C LEU A 104 -5.05 -2.01 5.97
N THR A 105 -4.91 -3.22 6.49
CA THR A 105 -4.50 -3.50 7.86
C THR A 105 -3.57 -4.70 7.90
N ASN A 106 -2.64 -4.71 8.86
CA ASN A 106 -1.78 -5.86 9.13
C ASN A 106 -2.31 -6.76 10.26
N LYS A 107 -3.44 -6.39 10.89
CA LYS A 107 -4.07 -7.20 11.94
C LYS A 107 -4.56 -8.51 11.33
N GLY A 108 -4.09 -9.63 11.85
CA GLY A 108 -4.50 -10.96 11.38
C GLY A 108 -4.06 -11.31 9.95
N TYR A 109 -3.12 -10.56 9.37
CA TYR A 109 -2.65 -10.82 8.01
C TYR A 109 -2.02 -12.21 7.91
N ARG A 110 -2.54 -13.02 6.98
CA ARG A 110 -1.97 -14.30 6.56
C ARG A 110 -1.78 -14.26 5.06
N ALA A 111 -0.52 -14.36 4.62
CA ALA A 111 -0.21 -14.35 3.19
C ALA A 111 -0.81 -15.59 2.51
N LYS A 112 -1.49 -15.38 1.38
CA LYS A 112 -1.90 -16.48 0.49
C LYS A 112 -0.66 -17.06 -0.21
N PRO A 113 -0.67 -18.35 -0.59
CA PRO A 113 0.44 -18.96 -1.36
C PRO A 113 0.65 -18.21 -2.67
N LEU A 114 1.81 -18.29 -3.33
CA LEU A 114 2.03 -17.65 -4.63
C LEU A 114 1.49 -18.51 -5.79
N THR A 115 0.92 -17.90 -6.83
CA THR A 115 0.58 -18.61 -8.08
C THR A 115 1.66 -18.43 -9.14
N ARG A 116 1.95 -19.50 -9.89
CA ARG A 116 2.92 -19.44 -11.00
C ARG A 116 2.22 -19.25 -12.33
N LYS A 117 2.61 -18.20 -13.05
CA LYS A 117 2.24 -17.97 -14.45
C LYS A 117 3.48 -18.02 -15.33
N TYR A 118 3.40 -18.72 -16.46
CA TYR A 118 4.52 -18.83 -17.39
C TYR A 118 4.39 -17.80 -18.51
N ILE A 119 5.47 -17.04 -18.74
CA ILE A 119 5.55 -16.03 -19.80
C ILE A 119 6.61 -16.46 -20.82
N ARG A 120 6.30 -16.37 -22.12
CA ARG A 120 7.26 -16.70 -23.17
C ARG A 120 8.40 -15.67 -23.20
N LYS A 121 9.65 -16.15 -23.31
CA LYS A 121 10.82 -15.34 -23.65
C LYS A 121 10.94 -15.22 -25.17
N LYS A 122 11.74 -14.26 -25.64
CA LYS A 122 12.13 -14.15 -27.06
C LYS A 122 12.79 -15.43 -27.59
N SER A 123 13.53 -16.15 -26.74
CA SER A 123 14.22 -17.40 -27.07
C SER A 123 13.32 -18.65 -27.08
N GLY A 124 11.99 -18.51 -27.07
CA GLY A 124 11.02 -19.63 -27.03
C GLY A 124 10.82 -20.30 -25.66
N LYS A 125 11.83 -20.28 -24.77
CA LYS A 125 11.72 -20.82 -23.40
C LYS A 125 10.71 -20.02 -22.55
N LEU A 126 10.08 -20.69 -21.58
CA LEU A 126 9.18 -20.04 -20.62
C LEU A 126 9.95 -19.52 -19.40
N ARG A 127 9.59 -18.33 -18.90
CA ARG A 127 10.01 -17.83 -17.58
C ARG A 127 8.84 -17.93 -16.60
N PRO A 128 9.02 -18.51 -15.40
CA PRO A 128 8.00 -18.45 -14.37
C PRO A 128 7.90 -17.03 -13.81
N LEU A 129 6.68 -16.57 -13.56
CA LEU A 129 6.36 -15.37 -12.81
C LEU A 129 5.49 -15.78 -11.62
N SER A 130 5.96 -15.49 -10.41
CA SER A 130 5.17 -15.68 -9.19
C SER A 130 4.28 -14.45 -8.97
N ILE A 131 2.98 -14.67 -8.88
CA ILE A 131 1.96 -13.63 -8.64
C ILE A 131 1.39 -13.86 -7.23
N PRO A 132 1.49 -12.86 -6.33
CA PRO A 132 0.87 -12.89 -5.00
C PRO A 132 -0.64 -12.69 -5.04
#